data_AF-A0A0M3JDL8-F1
#
_entry.id   AF-A0A0M3JDL8-F1
#
_cell.length_a   1.000
_cell.length_b   1.000
_cell.length_c   1.000
_cell.angle_alpha   90.00
_cell.angle_beta   90.00
_cell.angle_gamma   90.00
#
_symmetry.space_group_name_H-M   'P 1'
#
loop_
_entity.id
_entity.type
_entity.pdbx_description
1 polymer ?
#
loop_
_entity_poly.entity_id
_entity_poly.type
_entity_poly.pdbx_seq_one_letter_code
_entity_poly.pdbx_strand_id
1 'polypeptide(L)'
;MQKFIKNKTTNEDKRKEHQKELAKRLNETAKERLAEQTGKKDTKTVKKSNVSYKSYEKFPKEPEVDKLNIYVDRRHDSIILPVFGVPVPFHISMIKNTSQSIEGDFTYLRINFMHPGSQIGKDSQQFPHPLSTYVKEL
;
A
#
# COMPACT_ATOMS: atom_id res chain seq x y z
N MET A 1 3.95 54.31 -62.25
CA MET A 1 4.30 53.97 -60.85
C MET A 1 3.05 53.45 -60.16
N GLN A 2 2.89 52.13 -60.03
CA GLN A 2 1.79 51.54 -59.26
C GLN A 2 2.33 50.29 -58.55
N LYS A 3 2.52 50.40 -57.24
CA LYS A 3 3.09 49.33 -56.39
C LYS A 3 1.97 48.37 -55.97
N PHE A 4 2.14 47.09 -56.32
CA PHE A 4 1.41 45.98 -55.74
C PHE A 4 1.70 45.88 -54.23
N ILE A 5 0.66 45.98 -53.39
CA ILE A 5 0.74 45.62 -51.97
C ILE A 5 0.46 44.12 -51.88
N LYS A 6 1.51 43.30 -51.87
CA LYS A 6 1.41 41.85 -51.58
C LYS A 6 1.36 41.65 -50.06
N ASN A 7 0.25 41.08 -49.61
CA ASN A 7 0.01 40.52 -48.27
C ASN A 7 1.25 39.80 -47.72
N LYS A 8 1.81 40.34 -46.64
CA LYS A 8 2.90 39.73 -45.89
C LYS A 8 2.36 39.36 -44.51
N THR A 9 1.58 38.27 -44.43
CA THR A 9 1.33 37.59 -43.15
C THR A 9 2.69 37.30 -42.53
N THR A 10 2.96 37.93 -41.41
CA THR A 10 4.24 37.96 -40.73
C THR A 10 4.60 36.55 -40.27
N ASN A 11 5.89 36.19 -40.33
CA ASN A 11 6.39 34.88 -39.91
C ASN A 11 6.00 34.56 -38.44
N GLU A 12 5.84 35.61 -37.63
CA GLU A 12 5.30 35.59 -36.26
C GLU A 12 3.86 35.05 -36.17
N ASP A 13 2.97 35.45 -37.08
CA ASP A 13 1.56 35.02 -37.06
C ASP A 13 1.46 33.52 -37.37
N LYS A 14 2.25 33.04 -38.34
CA LYS A 14 2.35 31.61 -38.66
C LYS A 14 2.90 30.81 -37.49
N ARG A 15 3.85 31.37 -36.73
CA ARG A 15 4.42 30.73 -35.53
C ARG A 15 3.39 30.63 -34.41
N LYS A 16 2.60 31.68 -34.21
CA LYS A 16 1.54 31.75 -33.20
C LYS A 16 0.37 30.81 -33.51
N GLU A 17 -0.05 30.74 -34.77
CA GLU A 17 -1.05 29.77 -35.22
C GLU A 17 -0.56 28.33 -35.05
N HIS A 18 0.70 28.06 -35.40
CA HIS A 18 1.28 26.73 -35.25
C HIS A 18 1.37 26.28 -33.78
N GLN A 19 1.78 27.17 -32.86
CA GLN A 19 1.78 26.86 -31.43
C GLN A 19 0.37 26.60 -30.88
N LYS A 20 -0.62 27.36 -31.35
CA LYS A 20 -2.03 27.17 -30.97
C LYS A 20 -2.57 25.82 -31.46
N GLU A 21 -2.20 25.42 -32.68
CA GLU A 21 -2.57 24.11 -33.23
C GLU A 21 -1.88 22.96 -32.47
N LEU A 22 -0.60 23.11 -32.11
CA LEU A 22 0.12 22.15 -31.28
C LEU A 22 -0.56 21.95 -29.92
N ALA A 23 -0.92 23.05 -29.25
CA ALA A 23 -1.59 23.01 -27.96
C ALA A 23 -2.96 22.33 -28.05
N LYS A 24 -3.68 22.54 -29.15
CA LYS A 24 -4.97 21.88 -29.39
C LYS A 24 -4.80 20.37 -29.55
N ARG A 25 -3.84 19.91 -30.38
CA ARG A 25 -3.54 18.48 -30.55
C ARG A 25 -3.07 17.81 -29.25
N LEU A 26 -2.27 18.50 -28.45
CA LEU A 26 -1.83 17.99 -27.14
C LEU A 26 -3.02 17.77 -26.20
N ASN A 27 -3.97 18.71 -26.17
CA ASN A 27 -5.16 18.58 -25.35
C ASN A 27 -6.13 17.51 -25.85
N GLU A 28 -6.26 17.33 -27.17
CA GLU A 28 -7.09 16.29 -27.77
C GLU A 28 -6.52 14.89 -27.47
N THR A 29 -5.23 14.68 -27.68
CA THR A 29 -4.55 13.42 -27.34
C THR A 29 -4.56 13.12 -25.83
N ALA A 30 -4.48 14.13 -24.97
CA ALA A 30 -4.63 13.95 -23.52
C ALA A 30 -6.06 13.53 -23.15
N LYS A 31 -7.09 14.10 -23.81
CA LYS A 31 -8.48 13.71 -23.60
C LYS A 31 -8.77 12.29 -24.09
N GLU A 32 -8.23 11.90 -25.24
CA GLU A 32 -8.35 10.53 -25.77
C GLU A 32 -7.72 9.52 -24.81
N ARG A 33 -6.51 9.80 -24.29
CA ARG A 33 -5.88 8.95 -23.26
C ARG A 33 -6.71 8.83 -21.98
N LEU A 34 -7.36 9.91 -21.53
CA LEU A 34 -8.26 9.86 -20.36
C LEU A 34 -9.55 9.06 -20.65
N ALA A 35 -10.08 9.18 -21.87
CA ALA A 35 -11.25 8.44 -22.32
C ALA A 35 -10.97 6.94 -22.48
N GLU A 36 -9.77 6.57 -22.93
CA GLU A 36 -9.33 5.18 -22.99
C GLU A 36 -9.07 4.59 -21.59
N GLN A 37 -8.65 5.43 -20.62
CA GLN A 37 -8.47 5.00 -19.22
C GLN A 37 -9.78 4.85 -18.44
N THR A 38 -10.89 5.45 -18.88
CA THR A 38 -12.18 5.38 -18.16
C THR A 38 -12.84 3.99 -18.22
N GLY A 39 -12.34 3.07 -19.06
CA GLY A 39 -12.73 1.66 -19.09
C GLY A 39 -12.08 0.79 -18.01
N LYS A 40 -10.97 1.24 -17.41
CA LYS A 40 -10.44 0.65 -16.18
C LYS A 40 -11.09 1.39 -15.03
N LYS A 41 -12.27 0.92 -14.61
CA LYS A 41 -12.63 1.05 -13.20
C LYS A 41 -11.45 0.49 -12.44
N ASP A 42 -10.62 1.36 -11.88
CA ASP A 42 -9.80 1.02 -10.74
C ASP A 42 -10.77 0.41 -9.75
N THR A 43 -10.85 -0.92 -9.75
CA THR A 43 -11.30 -1.66 -8.60
C THR A 43 -10.35 -1.17 -7.53
N LYS A 44 -10.77 -0.15 -6.77
CA LYS A 44 -10.19 0.22 -5.50
C LYS A 44 -10.14 -1.10 -4.76
N THR A 45 -8.98 -1.75 -4.83
CA THR A 45 -8.66 -2.95 -4.10
C THR A 45 -8.77 -2.44 -2.69
N VAL A 46 -9.91 -2.71 -2.06
CA VAL A 46 -10.19 -2.32 -0.69
C VAL A 46 -9.00 -2.86 0.08
N LYS A 47 -8.08 -1.98 0.49
CA LYS A 47 -6.90 -2.39 1.25
C LYS A 47 -7.49 -3.13 2.45
N LYS A 48 -7.28 -4.46 2.51
CA LYS A 48 -7.71 -5.26 3.65
C LYS A 48 -7.12 -4.57 4.87
N SER A 49 -7.99 -4.21 5.82
CA SER A 49 -7.57 -3.54 7.04
C SER A 49 -6.55 -4.44 7.74
N ASN A 50 -5.44 -3.84 8.17
CA ASN A 50 -4.39 -4.50 8.96
C ASN A 50 -4.62 -4.35 10.48
N VAL A 51 -5.85 -3.99 10.88
CA VAL A 51 -6.22 -3.73 12.27
C VAL A 51 -6.88 -4.98 12.84
N SER A 52 -6.24 -5.59 13.85
CA SER A 52 -6.77 -6.77 14.56
C SER A 52 -8.13 -6.49 15.21
N TYR A 53 -8.19 -5.51 16.11
CA TYR A 53 -9.40 -5.17 16.86
C TYR A 53 -9.60 -3.67 16.89
N LYS A 54 -10.82 -3.21 16.58
CA LYS A 54 -11.19 -1.78 16.62
C LYS A 54 -11.58 -1.31 18.02
N SER A 55 -11.98 -2.23 18.89
CA SER A 55 -12.41 -1.96 20.27
C SER A 55 -12.09 -3.17 21.13
N TYR A 56 -11.93 -2.94 22.44
CA TYR A 56 -11.66 -3.98 23.42
C TYR A 56 -12.80 -5.01 23.52
N GLU A 57 -14.04 -4.61 23.26
CA GLU A 57 -15.19 -5.52 23.26
C GLU A 57 -15.08 -6.67 22.25
N LYS A 58 -14.32 -6.46 21.17
CA LYS A 58 -14.07 -7.47 20.14
C LYS A 58 -12.85 -8.34 20.46
N PHE A 59 -12.10 -7.99 21.49
CA PHE A 59 -10.96 -8.78 21.93
C PHE A 59 -11.46 -10.11 22.51
N PRO A 60 -10.85 -11.24 22.10
CA PRO A 60 -11.14 -12.57 22.62
C PRO A 60 -11.15 -12.61 24.16
N LYS A 61 -12.15 -13.28 24.72
CA LYS A 61 -12.33 -13.57 26.17
C LYS A 61 -12.18 -15.07 26.45
N GLU A 62 -11.46 -15.75 25.57
CA GLU A 62 -11.21 -17.17 25.60
C GLU A 62 -10.24 -17.51 26.75
N PRO A 63 -10.45 -18.60 27.51
CA PRO A 63 -9.62 -18.94 28.66
C PRO A 63 -8.13 -19.07 28.35
N GLU A 64 -7.78 -19.41 27.11
CA GLU A 64 -6.41 -19.47 26.63
C GLU A 64 -5.72 -18.11 26.70
N VAL A 65 -6.44 -17.04 26.35
CA VAL A 65 -5.91 -15.67 26.40
C VAL A 65 -5.70 -15.23 27.85
N ASP A 66 -6.64 -15.54 28.73
CA ASP A 66 -6.55 -15.22 30.16
C ASP A 66 -5.42 -15.99 30.86
N LYS A 67 -5.15 -17.23 30.42
CA LYS A 67 -4.03 -18.06 30.89
C LYS A 67 -2.69 -17.70 30.26
N LEU A 68 -2.65 -16.66 29.41
CA LEU A 68 -1.45 -16.24 28.69
C LEU A 68 -0.88 -17.33 27.75
N ASN A 69 -1.75 -18.16 27.19
CA ASN A 69 -1.39 -19.09 26.11
C ASN A 69 -1.46 -18.36 24.76
N ILE A 70 -0.72 -18.86 23.77
CA ILE A 70 -0.82 -18.39 22.39
C ILE A 70 -2.22 -18.74 21.86
N TYR A 71 -2.94 -17.73 21.35
CA TYR A 71 -4.28 -17.90 20.78
C TYR A 71 -4.33 -17.40 19.33
N VAL A 72 -5.10 -18.11 18.49
CA VAL A 72 -5.28 -17.76 17.07
C VAL A 72 -6.74 -17.40 16.83
N ASP A 73 -7.03 -16.11 16.69
CA ASP A 73 -8.35 -15.63 16.29
C ASP A 73 -8.46 -15.63 14.75
N ARG A 74 -9.11 -16.66 14.23
CA ARG A 74 -9.36 -16.81 12.79
C ARG A 74 -10.42 -15.84 12.25
N ARG A 75 -11.26 -15.27 13.11
CA ARG A 75 -12.32 -14.35 12.70
C ARG A 75 -11.77 -12.97 12.39
N HIS A 76 -10.73 -12.55 13.12
CA HIS A 76 -10.06 -11.27 12.98
C HIS A 76 -8.66 -11.37 12.38
N ASP A 77 -8.31 -12.52 11.80
CA ASP A 77 -7.02 -12.75 11.14
C ASP A 77 -5.85 -12.30 12.04
N SER A 78 -5.87 -12.70 13.31
CA SER A 78 -4.94 -12.21 14.33
C SER A 78 -4.46 -13.32 15.25
N ILE A 79 -3.19 -13.24 15.65
CA ILE A 79 -2.62 -14.06 16.73
C ILE A 79 -2.50 -13.21 17.99
N ILE A 80 -2.70 -13.81 19.15
CA ILE A 80 -2.51 -13.17 20.45
C ILE A 80 -1.34 -13.84 21.13
N LEU A 81 -0.32 -13.05 21.44
CA LEU A 81 0.92 -13.50 22.05
C LEU A 81 1.09 -12.89 23.44
N PRO A 82 1.51 -13.66 24.45
CA PRO A 82 1.84 -13.12 25.75
C PRO A 82 3.18 -12.37 25.70
N VAL A 83 3.16 -11.06 25.92
CA VAL A 83 4.36 -10.21 26.01
C VAL A 83 4.44 -9.67 27.42
N PHE A 84 5.40 -10.17 28.22
CA PHE A 84 5.62 -9.75 29.62
C PHE A 84 4.34 -9.72 30.48
N GLY A 85 3.50 -10.76 30.35
CA GLY A 85 2.26 -10.88 31.13
C GLY A 85 1.04 -10.16 30.53
N VAL A 86 1.17 -9.58 29.34
CA VAL A 86 0.08 -8.89 28.64
C VAL A 86 -0.25 -9.64 27.35
N PRO A 87 -1.53 -9.98 27.08
CA PRO A 87 -1.92 -10.57 25.81
C PRO A 87 -1.95 -9.50 24.71
N VAL A 88 -1.01 -9.58 23.77
CA VAL A 88 -0.83 -8.58 22.70
C VAL A 88 -1.26 -9.17 21.36
N PRO A 89 -2.20 -8.52 20.64
CA PRO A 89 -2.65 -8.99 19.34
C PRO A 89 -1.75 -8.52 18.19
N PHE A 90 -1.48 -9.41 17.24
CA PHE A 90 -0.77 -9.15 16.01
C PHE A 90 -1.59 -9.63 14.81
N HIS A 91 -1.88 -8.74 13.86
CA HIS A 91 -2.60 -9.10 12.63
C HIS A 91 -1.69 -9.91 11.70
N ILE A 92 -2.22 -10.94 11.05
CA ILE A 92 -1.42 -11.83 10.17
C ILE A 92 -0.74 -11.09 9.02
N SER A 93 -1.31 -9.96 8.57
CA SER A 93 -0.70 -9.15 7.50
C SER A 93 0.63 -8.52 7.89
N MET A 94 0.96 -8.50 9.19
CA MET A 94 2.23 -8.01 9.71
C MET A 94 3.23 -9.15 9.95
N ILE A 95 2.83 -10.40 9.75
CA ILE A 95 3.69 -11.57 9.98
C ILE A 95 4.27 -12.00 8.63
N LYS A 96 5.59 -12.15 8.59
CA LYS A 96 6.32 -12.65 7.42
C LYS A 96 6.31 -14.18 7.37
N ASN A 97 6.70 -14.82 8.47
CA ASN A 97 6.68 -16.28 8.62
C ASN A 97 6.86 -16.67 10.09
N THR A 98 6.68 -17.95 10.37
CA THR A 98 6.95 -18.57 11.67
C THR A 98 7.85 -19.78 11.47
N SER A 99 8.81 -19.99 12.37
CA SER A 99 9.67 -21.17 12.38
C SER A 99 9.65 -21.83 13.75
N GLN A 100 9.55 -23.15 13.77
CA GLN A 100 9.58 -23.96 14.99
C GLN A 100 10.89 -24.76 15.03
N SER A 101 11.52 -24.82 16.19
CA SER A 101 12.64 -25.72 16.47
C SER A 101 12.34 -26.50 17.75
N ILE A 102 12.76 -27.77 17.80
CA ILE A 102 12.58 -28.63 18.95
C ILE A 102 13.98 -29.04 19.43
N GLU A 103 14.31 -28.71 20.67
CA GLU A 103 15.58 -29.03 21.31
C GLU A 103 15.32 -29.82 22.60
N GLY A 104 15.36 -31.16 22.48
CA GLY A 104 15.01 -32.05 23.59
C GLY A 104 13.57 -31.83 24.04
N ASP A 105 13.39 -31.40 25.29
CA ASP A 105 12.08 -31.15 25.90
C ASP A 105 11.55 -29.74 25.64
N PHE A 106 12.35 -28.86 25.04
CA PHE A 106 11.98 -27.47 24.77
C PHE A 106 11.60 -27.26 23.31
N THR A 107 10.57 -26.46 23.08
CA THR A 107 10.16 -26.02 21.74
C THR A 107 10.31 -24.51 21.64
N TYR A 108 11.05 -24.07 20.63
CA TYR A 108 11.19 -22.66 20.28
C TYR A 108 10.28 -22.34 19.11
N LEU A 109 9.48 -21.28 19.25
CA LEU A 109 8.70 -20.69 18.17
C LEU A 109 9.23 -19.29 17.91
N ARG A 110 9.72 -19.04 16.69
CA ARG A 110 10.12 -17.72 16.23
C ARG A 110 9.10 -17.17 15.26
N ILE A 111 8.69 -15.93 15.46
CA ILE A 111 7.73 -15.23 14.62
C ILE A 111 8.44 -14.03 14.01
N ASN A 112 8.63 -14.05 12.70
CA ASN A 112 9.25 -12.94 11.98
C ASN A 112 8.16 -12.00 11.46
N PHE A 113 8.31 -10.71 11.71
CA PHE A 113 7.38 -9.67 11.31
C PHE A 113 7.83 -8.93 10.05
N MET A 114 6.87 -8.30 9.40
CA MET A 114 7.10 -7.36 8.32
C MET A 114 7.59 -6.02 8.90
N HIS A 115 8.71 -5.53 8.40
CA HIS A 115 9.28 -4.24 8.76
C HIS A 115 9.91 -3.60 7.50
N PRO A 116 10.13 -2.28 7.46
CA PRO A 116 10.86 -1.64 6.37
C PRO A 116 12.20 -2.36 6.12
N GLY A 117 12.45 -2.73 4.86
CA GLY A 117 13.63 -3.51 4.46
C GLY A 117 13.53 -5.03 4.62
N SER A 118 12.45 -5.58 5.19
CA SER A 118 12.28 -7.04 5.34
C SER A 118 11.87 -7.77 4.05
N GLN A 119 11.35 -7.02 3.07
CA GLN A 119 11.01 -7.50 1.73
C GLN A 119 11.99 -6.88 0.72
N ILE A 120 12.90 -7.70 0.20
CA ILE A 120 13.77 -7.34 -0.93
C ILE A 120 13.05 -7.82 -2.20
N GLY A 121 12.74 -6.90 -3.13
CA GLY A 121 12.38 -7.25 -4.52
C GLY A 121 10.90 -7.46 -4.88
N LYS A 122 9.93 -7.15 -4.00
CA LYS A 122 8.49 -7.02 -4.37
C LYS A 122 7.95 -5.69 -3.88
N ASP A 123 7.04 -5.10 -4.65
CA ASP A 123 6.36 -3.82 -4.36
C ASP A 123 6.24 -3.61 -2.86
N SER A 124 7.04 -2.66 -2.35
CA SER A 124 7.17 -2.39 -0.93
C SER A 124 5.77 -2.27 -0.34
N GLN A 125 5.41 -3.15 0.61
CA GLN A 125 4.21 -2.92 1.39
C GLN A 125 4.34 -1.51 1.95
N GLN A 126 3.44 -0.62 1.55
CA GLN A 126 3.56 0.79 1.88
C GLN A 126 3.24 0.93 3.36
N PHE A 127 4.30 0.90 4.18
CA PHE A 127 4.20 1.20 5.59
C PHE A 127 3.78 2.68 5.72
N PRO A 128 2.65 2.98 6.39
CA PRO A 128 2.17 4.35 6.48
C PRO A 128 3.17 5.27 7.19
N HIS A 129 4.02 4.71 8.06
CA HIS A 129 5.05 5.43 8.80
C HIS A 129 6.41 4.71 8.71
N PRO A 130 7.16 4.84 7.61
CA PRO A 130 8.39 4.07 7.40
C PRO A 130 9.52 4.37 8.40
N LEU A 131 9.48 5.52 9.08
CA LEU A 131 10.46 5.93 10.10
C LEU A 131 10.10 5.50 11.52
N SER A 132 8.94 4.86 11.73
CA SER A 132 8.58 4.32 13.04
C SER A 132 9.47 3.14 13.43
N THR A 133 9.51 2.83 14.71
CA THR A 133 10.14 1.60 15.20
C THR A 133 9.21 0.41 14.94
N TYR A 134 9.76 -0.66 14.39
CA TYR A 134 9.03 -1.89 14.07
C TYR A 134 9.61 -3.07 14.85
N VAL A 135 8.74 -4.01 15.21
CA VAL A 135 9.16 -5.32 15.73
C VAL A 135 9.70 -6.14 14.55
N LYS A 136 10.86 -6.75 14.71
CA LYS A 136 11.47 -7.61 13.69
C LYS A 136 11.09 -9.07 13.89
N GLU A 137 11.29 -9.58 15.09
CA GLU A 137 11.02 -10.96 15.46
C GLU A 137 10.72 -11.08 16.96
N LEU A 138 9.96 -12.10 17.32
CA LEU A 138 9.73 -12.59 18.67
C LEU A 138 10.10 -14.08 18.74
#